data_AF-M9SXL8-F1
#
_entry.id   AF-M9SXL8-F1
#
_cell.length_a   1.000
_cell.length_b   1.000
_cell.length_c   1.000
_cell.angle_alpha   90.00
_cell.angle_beta   90.00
_cell.angle_gamma   90.00
#
_symmetry.space_group_name_H-M   'P 1'
#
loop_
_entity.id
_entity.type
_entity.pdbx_description
1 polymer ?
#
loop_
_entity_poly.entity_id
_entity_poly.type
_entity_poly.pdbx_seq_one_letter_code
_entity_poly.pdbx_strand_id
1 'polypeptide(L)' 'SARTVFGVTTVLTMTTLSISARNSLPKVAYATAMDWFMAVCYAFVFSALIEFATVNYFTKRGWAWDGKDV' A
#
# COMPACT_ATOMS: atom_id res chain seq x y z
N SER A 1 4.19 -10.22 9.32
CA SER A 1 4.78 -9.02 8.68
C SER A 1 5.33 -9.27 7.28
N ALA A 2 6.00 -10.40 6.98
CA ALA A 2 6.57 -10.65 5.63
C ALA A 2 5.55 -10.64 4.47
N ARG A 3 4.35 -11.17 4.70
CA ARG A 3 3.28 -11.27 3.68
C ARG A 3 2.75 -9.90 3.24
N THR A 4 2.64 -8.97 4.17
CA THR A 4 2.14 -7.62 3.89
C THR A 4 3.12 -6.85 3.01
N VAL A 5 4.41 -6.84 3.37
CA VAL A 5 5.47 -6.18 2.58
C VAL A 5 5.61 -6.78 1.19
N PHE A 6 5.45 -8.11 1.08
CA PHE A 6 5.46 -8.77 -0.22
C PHE A 6 4.25 -8.37 -1.08
N GLY A 7 3.07 -8.26 -0.47
CA GLY A 7 1.84 -7.77 -1.13
C GLY A 7 1.97 -6.33 -1.60
N VAL A 8 2.44 -5.43 -0.71
CA VAL A 8 2.79 -4.03 -1.01
C VAL A 8 3.67 -3.94 -2.26
N THR A 9 4.78 -4.67 -2.24
CA THR A 9 5.80 -4.62 -3.31
C THR A 9 5.21 -5.13 -4.62
N THR A 10 4.39 -6.18 -4.58
CA THR A 10 3.72 -6.74 -5.75
C THR A 10 2.77 -5.73 -6.40
N VAL A 11 1.97 -5.02 -5.61
CA VAL A 11 1.06 -3.97 -6.12
C VAL A 11 1.85 -2.85 -6.79
N LEU A 12 2.94 -2.40 -6.17
CA LEU A 12 3.84 -1.40 -6.76
C LEU A 12 4.47 -1.91 -8.06
N THR A 13 4.94 -3.16 -8.11
CA THR A 13 5.50 -3.78 -9.32
C THR A 13 4.48 -3.89 -10.44
N MET A 14 3.26 -4.36 -10.16
CA MET A 14 2.18 -4.40 -11.16
C MET A 14 1.85 -3.02 -11.70
N THR A 15 1.87 -2.03 -10.82
CA THR A 15 1.62 -0.63 -11.17
C THR A 15 2.73 -0.09 -12.09
N THR A 16 4.01 -0.33 -11.77
CA THR A 16 5.16 -0.01 -12.64
C THR A 16 5.09 -0.73 -13.99
N LEU A 17 4.76 -2.03 -13.99
CA LEU A 17 4.64 -2.83 -15.21
C LEU A 17 3.48 -2.33 -16.08
N SER A 18 2.38 -1.91 -15.46
CA SER A 18 1.23 -1.31 -16.15
C SER A 18 1.62 0.00 -16.83
N ILE A 19 2.41 0.85 -16.16
CA ILE A 19 2.94 2.09 -16.76
C ILE A 19 3.89 1.77 -17.92
N SER A 20 4.86 0.87 -17.73
CA SER A 20 5.88 0.57 -18.75
C SER A 20 5.29 -0.13 -19.98
N ALA A 21 4.35 -1.06 -19.79
CA ALA A 21 3.61 -1.69 -20.90
C ALA A 21 2.78 -0.67 -21.70
N ARG A 22 2.27 0.38 -21.04
CA ARG A 22 1.44 1.42 -21.63
C ARG A 22 2.23 2.53 -22.30
N ASN A 23 3.49 2.79 -21.91
CA ASN A 23 4.38 3.73 -22.60
C ASN A 23 4.56 3.41 -24.09
N SER A 24 4.25 2.18 -24.50
CA SER A 24 4.29 1.73 -25.90
C SER A 24 3.00 2.01 -26.69
N LEU A 25 1.89 2.46 -26.07
CA LEU A 25 0.57 2.56 -26.73
C LEU A 25 -0.16 3.91 -26.48
N PRO A 26 -1.09 4.32 -27.38
CA PRO A 26 -1.42 5.72 -27.69
C PRO A 26 -2.11 6.57 -26.58
N LYS A 27 -2.09 7.90 -26.83
CA LYS A 27 -2.45 9.07 -25.99
C LYS A 27 -3.57 8.92 -24.95
N VAL A 28 -4.63 8.16 -25.22
CA VAL A 28 -5.78 7.99 -24.30
C VAL A 28 -5.44 7.12 -23.09
N ALA A 29 -4.69 6.07 -23.32
CA ALA A 29 -4.46 5.05 -22.32
C ALA A 29 -3.24 5.41 -21.45
N TYR A 30 -2.40 6.35 -21.86
CA TYR A 30 -1.45 7.05 -20.97
C TYR A 30 -2.17 7.93 -19.94
N ALA A 31 -3.15 8.74 -20.36
CA ALA A 31 -3.92 9.59 -19.44
C ALA A 31 -4.69 8.74 -18.41
N THR A 32 -5.33 7.65 -18.85
CA THR A 32 -5.99 6.68 -17.95
C THR A 32 -5.00 5.89 -17.07
N ALA A 33 -3.84 5.49 -17.59
CA ALA A 33 -2.85 4.77 -16.76
C ALA A 33 -2.21 5.67 -15.69
N MET A 34 -2.03 6.96 -16.00
CA MET A 34 -1.62 7.97 -15.02
C MET A 34 -2.67 8.11 -13.91
N ASP A 35 -3.96 8.16 -14.26
CA ASP A 35 -5.05 8.18 -13.27
C ASP A 35 -5.05 6.92 -12.39
N TRP A 36 -4.92 5.74 -12.99
CA TRP A 36 -4.83 4.48 -12.25
C TRP A 36 -3.58 4.39 -11.37
N PHE A 37 -2.43 4.85 -11.85
CA PHE A 37 -1.19 4.91 -11.07
C PHE A 37 -1.35 5.78 -9.84
N MET A 38 -1.90 6.99 -10.04
CA MET A 38 -2.14 7.94 -8.95
C MET A 38 -3.10 7.33 -7.93
N ALA A 39 -4.18 6.67 -8.37
CA ALA A 39 -5.13 6.00 -7.48
C ALA A 39 -4.50 4.86 -6.66
N VAL A 40 -3.73 3.96 -7.30
CA VAL A 40 -3.08 2.83 -6.59
C VAL A 40 -2.01 3.32 -5.63
N CYS A 41 -1.19 4.30 -6.02
CA CYS A 41 -0.20 4.90 -5.15
C CYS A 41 -0.87 5.59 -3.94
N TYR A 42 -1.96 6.32 -4.15
CA TYR A 42 -2.71 6.96 -3.06
C TYR A 42 -3.31 5.94 -2.09
N ALA A 43 -3.94 4.88 -2.61
CA ALA A 43 -4.50 3.81 -1.80
C ALA A 43 -3.43 3.06 -1.01
N PHE A 44 -2.26 2.86 -1.62
CA PHE A 44 -1.12 2.21 -1.00
C PHE A 44 -0.56 3.04 0.17
N VAL A 45 -0.33 4.33 -0.05
CA VAL A 45 0.14 5.27 0.99
C VAL A 45 -0.90 5.40 2.11
N PHE A 46 -2.19 5.48 1.78
CA PHE A 46 -3.26 5.52 2.77
C PHE A 46 -3.31 4.25 3.62
N SER A 47 -3.15 3.08 3.00
CA SER A 47 -3.06 1.81 3.71
C SER A 47 -1.84 1.76 4.62
N ALA A 48 -0.68 2.24 4.18
CA ALA A 48 0.53 2.34 5.00
C ALA A 48 0.34 3.28 6.20
N LEU A 49 -0.37 4.40 6.00
CA LEU A 49 -0.74 5.33 7.08
C LEU A 49 -1.71 4.68 8.07
N ILE A 50 -2.74 3.96 7.59
CA ILE A 50 -3.69 3.23 8.45
C ILE A 50 -2.97 2.13 9.22
N GLU A 51 -2.09 1.36 8.59
CA GLU A 51 -1.28 0.34 9.25
C GLU A 51 -0.45 1.00 10.36
N PHE A 52 0.21 2.13 10.09
CA PHE A 52 0.98 2.87 11.09
C PHE A 52 0.11 3.41 12.23
N ALA A 53 -1.05 3.99 11.91
CA ALA A 53 -2.00 4.50 12.90
C ALA A 53 -2.54 3.36 13.77
N THR A 54 -2.90 2.23 13.16
CA THR A 54 -3.39 1.03 13.85
C THR A 54 -2.31 0.45 14.75
N VAL A 55 -1.08 0.29 14.27
CA VAL A 55 0.06 -0.16 15.08
C VAL A 55 0.34 0.81 16.21
N ASN A 56 0.33 2.13 15.96
CA ASN A 56 0.54 3.13 17.01
C ASN A 56 -0.59 3.10 18.05
N TYR A 57 -1.83 2.87 17.63
CA TYR A 57 -2.98 2.75 18.50
C TYR A 57 -2.96 1.44 19.30
N PHE A 58 -2.59 0.32 18.68
CA PHE A 58 -2.42 -0.98 19.33
C PHE A 58 -1.21 -0.98 20.26
N THR A 59 -0.14 -0.24 19.94
CA THR A 59 1.01 -0.08 20.84
C THR A 59 0.64 0.84 22.02
N LYS A 60 -0.11 1.93 21.78
CA LYS A 60 -0.57 2.82 22.86
C LYS A 60 -1.68 2.21 23.72
N ARG A 61 -2.52 1.32 23.18
CA ARG A 61 -3.61 0.65 23.92
C ARG A 61 -3.23 -0.75 24.43
N GLY A 62 -2.26 -1.43 23.82
CA GLY A 62 -1.75 -2.75 24.22
C GLY A 62 -0.70 -2.71 25.33
N TRP A 63 -0.50 -1.54 25.96
CA TRP A 63 0.19 -1.42 27.25
C TRP A 63 -0.80 -1.25 28.41
N ALA A 64 -2.11 -1.28 28.13
CA ALA A 64 -3.15 -1.31 29.14
C ALA A 64 -3.96 -2.60 28.99
N TRP A 65 -3.80 -3.48 29.99
CA TRP A 65 -4.32 -4.85 30.18
C TRP A 65 -3.44 -5.94 29.55
N ASP A 66 -2.90 -6.93 30.26
CA ASP A 66 -2.99 -7.38 31.66
C ASP A 66 -1.97 -8.54 31.79
N GLY A 67 -1.55 -8.89 33.00
CA GLY A 67 -0.40 -9.75 33.29
C GLY A 67 -0.22 -11.03 32.44
N LYS A 68 1.03 -11.27 32.04
CA LYS A 68 1.56 -12.62 31.88
C LYS A 68 2.37 -12.97 33.14
N ASP A 69 1.64 -13.13 34.24
CA ASP A 69 2.01 -14.05 35.32
C ASP A 69 1.37 -15.40 34.93
N VAL A 70 2.16 -16.23 34.26
CA VAL A 70 2.28 -17.72 34.23
C VAL A 70 3.14 -18.15 33.04
#